data_AF-A0A1H8UZW4-F1
#
_entry.id   AF-A0A1H8UZW4-F1
#
_cell.length_a   1.000
_cell.length_b   1.000
_cell.length_c   1.000
_cell.angle_alpha   90.00
_cell.angle_beta   90.00
_cell.angle_gamma   90.00
#
_symmetry.space_group_name_H-M   'P 1'
#
loop_
_entity.id
_entity.type
_entity.pdbx_description
1 polymer ?
#
loop_
_entity_poly.entity_id
_entity_poly.type
_entity_poly.pdbx_seq_one_letter_code
_entity_poly.pdbx_strand_id
1 'polypeptide(L)' 'MVGSKQCYICGEPFERADDIVECEHCHVRFHRACLAEREEDHCPRCVDEGWISVVEF' A
#
# COMPACT_ATOMS: atom_id res chain seq x y z
N MET A 1 0.34 -18.05 -6.78
CA MET A 1 1.02 -17.07 -5.90
C MET A 1 -0.06 -16.17 -5.34
N VAL A 2 -0.37 -16.28 -4.04
CA VAL A 2 -1.44 -15.50 -3.40
C VAL A 2 -0.85 -14.12 -3.10
N GLY A 3 -1.32 -13.08 -3.79
CA GLY A 3 -0.93 -11.72 -3.45
C GLY A 3 -1.30 -11.44 -1.99
N SER A 4 -0.37 -10.89 -1.22
CA SER A 4 -0.55 -10.60 0.19
C SER A 4 -1.84 -9.80 0.39
N LYS A 5 -2.84 -10.39 1.05
CA LYS A 5 -4.10 -9.73 1.37
C LYS A 5 -4.02 -8.90 2.67
N GLN A 6 -2.83 -8.42 3.02
CA GLN A 6 -2.60 -7.70 4.26
C GLN A 6 -1.73 -6.46 4.01
N CYS A 7 -2.01 -5.41 4.75
CA CYS A 7 -1.30 -4.15 4.74
C CYS A 7 0.09 -4.32 5.36
N TYR A 8 1.13 -3.84 4.69
CA TYR A 8 2.49 -3.92 5.22
C TYR A 8 2.76 -2.93 6.37
N ILE A 9 1.99 -1.85 6.47
CA ILE A 9 2.15 -0.84 7.54
C ILE A 9 1.55 -1.34 8.85
N CYS A 10 0.26 -1.69 8.87
CA CYS A 10 -0.43 -2.12 10.10
C CYS A 10 -0.45 -3.65 10.30
N GLY A 11 -0.18 -4.45 9.26
CA GLY A 11 -0.25 -5.91 9.32
C GLY A 11 -1.68 -6.47 9.24
N GLU A 12 -2.70 -5.62 9.13
CA GLU A 12 -4.10 -6.05 9.07
C GLU A 12 -4.51 -6.52 7.67
N PRO A 13 -5.43 -7.48 7.57
CA PRO A 13 -5.96 -7.93 6.29
C PRO A 13 -6.79 -6.82 5.61
N PHE A 14 -6.74 -6.76 4.29
CA PHE A 14 -7.58 -5.86 3.51
C PHE A 14 -9.03 -6.35 3.48
N GLU A 15 -9.97 -5.47 3.78
CA GLU A 15 -11.40 -5.68 3.58
C GLU A 15 -11.85 -5.09 2.23
N ARG A 16 -13.06 -5.45 1.80
CA ARG A 16 -13.62 -4.96 0.52
C ARG A 16 -13.86 -3.46 0.48
N ALA A 17 -13.96 -2.81 1.63
CA ALA A 17 -14.23 -1.39 1.76
C ALA A 17 -12.95 -0.56 1.91
N ASP A 18 -11.78 -1.19 2.00
CA ASP A 18 -10.53 -0.49 2.17
C ASP A 18 -10.02 0.05 0.83
N ASP A 19 -9.62 1.32 0.84
CA ASP A 19 -8.78 1.88 -0.21
C ASP A 19 -7.37 1.31 -0.08
N ILE A 20 -7.01 0.43 -1.01
CA ILE A 20 -5.70 -0.22 -1.05
C ILE A 20 -4.86 0.42 -2.14
N VAL A 21 -3.60 0.69 -1.83
CA VAL A 21 -2.63 1.15 -2.81
C VAL A 21 -1.49 0.14 -2.92
N GLU A 22 -1.12 -0.22 -4.14
CA GLU A 22 -0.03 -1.15 -4.43
C GLU A 22 1.18 -0.37 -4.94
N CYS A 23 2.35 -0.63 -4.37
CA CYS A 23 3.60 -0.11 -4.90
C CYS A 23 3.96 -0.88 -6.17
N GLU A 24 4.11 -0.18 -7.27
CA GLU A 24 4.49 -0.71 -8.59
C GLU A 24 5.92 -1.29 -8.64
N HIS A 25 6.80 -0.92 -7.71
CA HIS A 25 8.18 -1.42 -7.67
C HIS A 25 8.34 -2.72 -6.87
N CYS A 26 7.73 -2.80 -5.68
CA CYS A 26 7.86 -3.97 -4.81
C CYS A 26 6.60 -4.83 -4.74
N HIS A 27 5.51 -4.42 -5.40
CA HIS A 27 4.19 -5.05 -5.38
C HIS A 27 3.63 -5.26 -3.98
N VAL A 28 4.08 -4.43 -3.02
CA VAL A 28 3.56 -4.42 -1.66
C VAL A 28 2.33 -3.54 -1.60
N ARG A 29 1.34 -3.97 -0.82
CA ARG A 29 0.06 -3.29 -0.67
C ARG A 29 -0.04 -2.62 0.69
N PHE A 30 -0.75 -1.50 0.70
CA PHE A 30 -0.92 -0.63 1.86
C PHE A 30 -2.35 -0.10 1.89
N HIS A 31 -2.90 0.16 3.08
CA HIS A 31 -4.09 1.00 3.16
C HIS A 31 -3.72 2.44 2.81
N ARG A 32 -4.55 3.08 1.99
CA ARG A 32 -4.44 4.52 1.69
C ARG A 32 -4.50 5.35 2.98
N ALA A 33 -5.34 4.94 3.92
CA ALA A 33 -5.42 5.55 5.26
C ALA A 33 -4.08 5.46 6.01
N CYS A 34 -3.46 4.28 6.06
CA CYS A 34 -2.18 4.09 6.74
C CYS A 34 -1.03 4.89 6.08
N LEU A 35 -1.07 5.11 4.76
CA LEU A 35 -0.11 5.99 4.09
C LEU A 35 -0.37 7.45 4.45
N ALA A 36 -1.64 7.89 4.39
CA ALA A 36 -2.03 9.26 4.74
C ALA A 36 -1.73 9.62 6.20
N GLU A 37 -1.92 8.70 7.14
CA GLU A 37 -1.59 8.89 8.57
C GLU A 37 -0.09 9.10 8.82
N ARG A 38 0.76 8.57 7.94
CA ARG A 38 2.22 8.73 8.05
C ARG A 38 2.72 10.00 7.38
N GLU A 39 1.86 10.73 6.67
CA GLU A 39 2.23 11.86 5.80
C GLU A 39 3.27 11.43 4.73
N GLU A 40 3.33 10.15 4.39
CA GLU A 40 4.27 9.59 3.41
C GLU A 40 3.53 9.23 2.12
N ASP A 41 3.84 9.96 1.04
CA ASP A 41 3.36 9.66 -0.32
C ASP A 41 4.19 8.57 -1.03
N HIS A 42 5.13 7.95 -0.30
CA HIS A 42 6.08 6.99 -0.83
C HIS A 42 5.97 5.63 -0.16
N CYS A 43 6.36 4.59 -0.89
CA CYS A 43 6.39 3.26 -0.34
C CYS A 43 7.47 3.17 0.75
N PRO A 44 7.14 2.87 2.01
CA PRO A 44 8.11 2.81 3.12
C PRO A 44 9.16 1.69 2.96
N ARG A 45 8.92 0.78 2.02
CA ARG A 45 9.85 -0.30 1.67
C ARG A 45 10.79 0.08 0.51
N CYS A 46 10.31 0.89 -0.43
CA CYS A 46 11.10 1.41 -1.55
C CYS A 46 11.52 2.83 -1.16
N VAL A 47 12.48 2.92 -0.24
CA VAL A 47 12.88 4.10 0.54
C VAL A 47 13.36 5.31 -0.30
N ASP A 48 13.21 5.36 -1.63
CA ASP A 48 13.82 6.45 -2.43
C ASP A 48 13.07 6.93 -3.69
N GLU A 49 12.46 6.10 -4.55
CA GLU A 49 12.06 6.61 -5.91
C GLU A 49 10.79 6.01 -6.55
N GLY A 50 9.92 5.32 -5.81
CA GLY A 50 8.78 4.61 -6.41
C GLY A 50 7.41 5.27 -6.19
N TRP A 51 6.88 5.95 -7.20
CA TRP A 51 5.52 6.51 -7.19
C TRP A 51 4.48 5.40 -6.93
N ILE A 52 3.46 5.74 -6.15
CA ILE A 52 2.35 4.85 -5.83
C ILE A 52 1.22 5.15 -6.83
N SER A 53 1.10 4.38 -7.91
CA SER A 53 -0.11 4.48 -8.75
C SER A 53 -1.33 4.03 -7.94
N VAL A 54 -2.28 4.95 -7.76
CA VAL A 54 -3.61 4.63 -7.22
C VAL A 54 -4.32 3.74 -8.22
N VAL A 55 -4.62 2.50 -7.83
CA VAL A 55 -5.41 1.58 -8.64
C VAL A 55 -6.89 1.86 -8.33
N GLU A 56 -7.59 2.54 -9.23
CA GLU A 56 -9.05 2.73 -9.13
C GLU A 56 -9.75 1.39 -9.49
N PHE A 57 -10.67 0.91 -8.64
CA PHE A 57 -11.49 -0.29 -8.84
C PHE A 57 -12.95 0.05 -9.15
#